data_AF-A0A963YWH2-F1
#
_entry.id   AF-A0A963YWH2-F1
#
_cell.length_a   1.000
_cell.length_b   1.000
_cell.length_c   1.000
_cell.angle_alpha   90.00
_cell.angle_beta   90.00
_cell.angle_gamma   90.00
#
_symmetry.space_group_name_H-M   'P 1'
#
loop_
_entity.id
_entity.type
_entity.pdbx_description
1 polymer ?
#
loop_
_entity_poly.entity_id
_entity_poly.type
_entity_poly.pdbx_seq_one_letter_code
_entity_poly.pdbx_strand_id
1 'polypeptide(L)' 'MSTASTRICAQNGTLTRRQSEVFACIKQGKPNKTIAYELGMSESTVKVHVRNIMQNLGATNRTHAVFVAG' A
#
# COMPACT_ATOMS: atom_id res chain seq x y z
N MET A 1 -19.29 -25.57 -15.83
CA MET A 1 -19.38 -24.21 -16.40
C MET A 1 -18.20 -23.40 -15.87
N SER A 2 -17.32 -23.01 -16.80
CA SER A 2 -16.17 -22.09 -16.79
C SER A 2 -15.80 -21.37 -15.49
N THR A 3 -14.65 -21.71 -14.87
CA THR A 3 -13.31 -21.10 -15.04
C THR A 3 -13.22 -19.60 -14.72
N ALA A 4 -12.69 -19.27 -13.53
CA ALA A 4 -11.49 -18.42 -13.39
C ALA A 4 -11.17 -18.26 -11.91
N SER A 5 -10.31 -19.14 -11.40
CA SER A 5 -9.50 -18.87 -10.23
C SER A 5 -8.58 -17.71 -10.61
N THR A 6 -8.98 -16.47 -10.30
CA THR A 6 -8.09 -15.31 -10.45
C THR A 6 -7.04 -15.42 -9.35
N ARG A 7 -5.96 -16.14 -9.66
CA ARG A 7 -4.71 -16.01 -8.93
C ARG A 7 -4.22 -14.57 -9.14
N ILE A 8 -4.49 -13.68 -8.20
CA ILE A 8 -3.70 -12.47 -8.06
C ILE A 8 -2.44 -12.88 -7.32
N CYS A 9 -1.54 -13.54 -8.05
CA CYS A 9 -0.14 -13.62 -7.67
C CYS A 9 0.49 -12.27 -7.97
N ALA A 10 0.22 -11.28 -7.11
CA ALA A 10 0.91 -9.99 -7.13
C ALA A 10 2.36 -10.23 -6.66
N GLN A 11 3.22 -10.51 -7.63
CA GLN A 11 4.66 -10.36 -7.50
C GLN A 11 4.96 -8.89 -7.24
N ASN A 12 5.12 -8.52 -5.97
CA ASN A 12 5.59 -7.20 -5.57
C ASN A 12 6.42 -7.40 -4.29
N GLY A 13 7.66 -6.89 -4.28
CA GLY A 13 8.62 -7.09 -3.20
C GLY A 13 7.96 -6.98 -1.83
N THR A 14 8.16 -8.02 -1.00
CA THR A 14 7.43 -8.26 0.25
C THR A 14 7.37 -7.02 1.13
N LEU A 15 6.26 -6.28 1.05
CA LEU A 15 5.97 -5.22 2.00
C LEU A 15 5.92 -5.85 3.39
N THR A 16 6.54 -5.21 4.36
CA THR A 16 6.38 -5.63 5.76
C THR A 16 4.89 -5.58 6.15
N ARG A 17 4.50 -6.31 7.20
CA ARG A 17 3.12 -6.31 7.68
C ARG A 17 2.57 -4.89 7.88
N ARG A 18 3.34 -4.02 8.53
CA ARG A 18 2.96 -2.61 8.77
C ARG A 18 2.85 -1.81 7.47
N GLN A 19 3.75 -2.03 6.52
CA GLN A 19 3.66 -1.40 5.20
C GLN A 19 2.43 -1.86 4.42
N SER A 20 2.04 -3.13 4.56
CA SER A 20 0.83 -3.67 3.94
C SER A 20 -0.44 -3.05 4.53
N GLU A 21 -0.50 -2.88 5.85
CA GLU A 21 -1.59 -2.18 6.54
C GLU A 21 -1.73 -0.73 6.05
N VAL A 22 -0.61 0.02 6.01
CA VAL A 22 -0.58 1.38 5.46
C VAL A 22 -1.01 1.39 3.99
N PHE A 23 -0.51 0.46 3.18
CA PHE A 23 -0.83 0.36 1.76
C PHE A 23 -2.31 0.06 1.51
N ALA A 24 -2.93 -0.80 2.32
CA ALA A 24 -4.36 -1.08 2.25
C ALA A 24 -5.22 0.19 2.45
N CYS A 25 -4.82 1.08 3.37
CA CYS A 25 -5.48 2.36 3.55
C CYS A 25 -5.20 3.34 2.40
N ILE A 26 -4.00 3.29 1.79
CA ILE A 26 -3.68 4.07 0.58
C ILE A 26 -4.56 3.62 -0.60
N LYS A 27 -4.79 2.31 -0.79
CA LYS A 27 -5.70 1.77 -1.83
C LYS A 27 -7.13 2.28 -1.66
N GLN A 28 -7.56 2.53 -0.42
CA GLN A 28 -8.87 3.12 -0.10
C GLN A 28 -8.92 4.65 -0.33
N GLY A 29 -7.83 5.28 -0.78
CA GLY A 29 -7.78 6.73 -1.00
C GLY A 29 -7.67 7.55 0.28
N LYS A 30 -7.41 6.93 1.44
CA LYS A 30 -7.35 7.64 2.71
C LYS A 30 -6.16 8.62 2.76
N PRO A 31 -6.31 9.80 3.38
CA PRO A 31 -5.20 10.72 3.59
C PRO A 31 -4.31 10.25 4.76
N ASN A 32 -3.04 10.67 4.78
CA ASN A 32 -2.05 10.22 5.75
C ASN A 32 -2.50 10.43 7.21
N LYS A 33 -3.19 11.54 7.49
CA LYS A 33 -3.75 11.83 8.82
C LYS A 33 -4.77 10.80 9.28
N THR A 34 -5.64 10.32 8.38
CA THR A 34 -6.61 9.26 8.70
C THR A 34 -5.92 7.91 8.89
N ILE A 35 -4.93 7.60 8.04
CA ILE A 35 -4.13 6.37 8.18
C ILE A 35 -3.39 6.35 9.52
N ALA A 36 -2.83 7.50 9.91
CA ALA A 36 -2.15 7.68 11.18
C ALA A 36 -3.11 7.40 12.36
N TYR A 37 -4.32 7.96 12.31
CA TYR A 37 -5.35 7.71 13.31
C TYR A 37 -5.77 6.23 13.37
N GLU A 38 -6.05 5.60 12.24
CA GLU A 38 -6.51 4.20 12.16
C GLU A 38 -5.46 3.19 12.64
N LEU A 39 -4.18 3.45 12.34
CA LEU A 39 -3.08 2.54 12.69
C LEU A 39 -2.39 2.90 14.02
N GLY A 40 -2.87 3.94 14.72
CA GLY A 40 -2.27 4.43 15.96
C GLY A 40 -0.84 4.94 15.77
N MET A 41 -0.55 5.54 14.62
CA MET A 41 0.76 6.06 14.23
C MET A 41 0.77 7.58 14.17
N SER A 42 1.96 8.18 14.16
CA SER A 42 2.10 9.60 13.83
C SER A 42 2.05 9.80 12.31
N GLU A 43 1.60 10.98 11.86
CA GLU A 43 1.54 11.28 10.43
C GLU A 43 2.92 11.28 9.76
N SER A 44 3.98 11.67 10.49
CA SER A 44 5.36 11.58 10.01
C SER A 44 5.80 10.13 9.82
N THR A 45 5.43 9.23 10.74
CA THR A 45 5.68 7.78 10.60
C THR A 45 4.97 7.21 9.36
N VAL A 46 3.72 7.58 9.12
CA VAL A 46 2.98 7.17 7.92
C VAL A 46 3.67 7.65 6.64
N LYS A 47 4.15 8.90 6.60
CA LYS A 47 4.91 9.44 5.46
C LYS A 47 6.17 8.62 5.17
N VAL A 48 6.91 8.20 6.21
CA VAL A 48 8.07 7.33 6.07
C VAL A 48 7.66 5.97 5.49
N HIS A 49 6.60 5.35 6.02
CA HIS A 49 6.09 4.09 5.48
C HIS A 49 5.66 4.21 4.02
N VAL A 50 4.93 5.26 3.64
CA VAL A 50 4.50 5.53 2.26
C VAL A 50 5.72 5.65 1.33
N ARG A 51 6.76 6.38 1.75
CA ARG A 51 8.01 6.50 0.98
C ARG A 51 8.66 5.15 0.75
N ASN A 52 8.80 4.34 1.81
CA ASN A 52 9.42 3.03 1.71
C ASN A 52 8.57 2.06 0.88
N ILE A 53 7.24 2.14 0.96
CA ILE A 53 6.33 1.38 0.11
C ILE A 53 6.53 1.75 -1.37
N MET A 54 6.56 3.05 -1.69
CA MET A 54 6.81 3.52 -3.04
C MET A 54 8.17 3.07 -3.57
N GLN A 55 9.23 3.14 -2.75
CA GLN A 55 10.56 2.62 -3.11
C GLN A 55 10.55 1.11 -3.36
N ASN A 56 9.92 0.33 -2.48
CA ASN A 56 9.82 -1.13 -2.61
C ASN A 56 9.02 -1.55 -3.86
N LEU A 57 8.01 -0.76 -4.24
CA LEU A 57 7.18 -1.00 -5.43
C LEU A 57 7.75 -0.36 -6.70
N GLY A 58 8.86 0.38 -6.63
CA GLY A 58 9.37 1.16 -7.76
C GLY A 58 8.41 2.26 -8.25
N ALA A 59 7.47 2.68 -7.40
CA ALA A 59 6.45 3.65 -7.74
C ALA A 59 6.93 5.09 -7.51
N THR A 60 6.59 5.98 -8.44
CA THR A 60 6.96 7.41 -8.39
C THR A 60 5.93 8.27 -7.66
N ASN A 61 4.68 7.80 -7.57
CA ASN A 61 3.62 8.51 -6.86
C ASN A 61 2.65 7.51 -6.19
N ARG A 62 1.87 8.00 -5.22
CA ARG A 62 0.95 7.12 -4.45
C ARG A 62 -0.09 6.42 -5.32
N THR A 63 -0.52 7.05 -6.41
CA THR A 63 -1.50 6.47 -7.35
C THR A 63 -0.86 5.37 -8.18
N HIS A 64 0.38 5.58 -8.61
CA HIS A 64 1.22 4.64 -9.33
C HIS A 64 1.53 3.44 -8.44
N ALA A 65 1.76 3.66 -7.14
CA ALA A 65 1.91 2.56 -6.17
C ALA A 65 0.65 1.69 -6.09
N VAL A 66 -0.54 2.31 -6.08
CA VAL A 66 -1.82 1.59 -6.12
C VAL A 66 -2.02 0.86 -7.44
N PHE A 67 -1.56 1.43 -8.57
CA PHE A 67 -1.66 0.82 -9.89
C PHE A 67 -0.71 -0.37 -10.07
N VAL A 68 0.54 -0.28 -9.58
CA VAL A 68 1.56 -1.35 -9.69
C VAL A 68 1.21 -2.56 -8.80
N ALA A 69 0.53 -2.33 -7.68
CA ALA A 69 0.11 -3.37 -6.73
C ALA A 69 -1.42 -3.57 -6.66
N GLY A 70 -2.14 -3.08 -7.68
CA GLY A 70 -3.58 -3.24 -7.88
C GLY A 70 -3.84 -4.33 -8.89
#